data_AF-A0A101PVS7-F1
#
_entry.id   AF-A0A101PVS7-F1
#
_cell.length_a   1.000
_cell.length_b   1.000
_cell.length_c   1.000
_cell.angle_alpha   90.00
_cell.angle_beta   90.00
_cell.angle_gamma   90.00
#
_symmetry.space_group_name_H-M   'P 1'
#
loop_
_entity.id
_entity.type
_entity.pdbx_description
1 polymer ?
#
loop_
_entity_poly.entity_id
_entity_poly.type
_entity_poly.pdbx_seq_one_letter_code
_entity_poly.pdbx_strand_id
1 'polypeptide(L)'
;MGFEAPAALDDLVHELNGQKNTPGEAWQNREVIGKGHRARAGAGVFPQLQSDTFNVTAPATAVAAHWDGWNTALKPSHEPIVLARKPIEGTVASNVLAHGTGAMNTAACRTPPGDPEGRWPANVLLSHAWAVDADGWIVDGCVEGCPAAELDRQSGLLTSGANPRRRGADKFRDVYGNFKGQTACKPIRGANSGGASRFYPVFRYQAKAPTSERPRLPDGTVHPTVKPVALMRWLVRLLTPPDGLVLDPFAGTGTTLEAARLEGFDSMGVEAKAEYAELCCLRLRRDVR
;
A
#
# COMPACT_ATOMS: atom_id res chain seq x y z
N MET A 1 16.75 -26.69 34.64
CA MET A 1 15.58 -27.02 35.48
C MET A 1 14.39 -27.12 34.55
N GLY A 2 13.83 -28.33 34.37
CA GLY A 2 12.57 -28.50 33.66
C GLY A 2 11.44 -28.07 34.59
N PHE A 3 10.62 -27.13 34.16
CA PHE A 3 9.38 -26.83 34.86
C PHE A 3 8.39 -27.95 34.51
N GLU A 4 8.05 -28.78 35.49
CA GLU A 4 6.89 -29.66 35.40
C GLU A 4 5.68 -28.87 35.89
N ALA A 5 4.67 -28.73 35.03
CA ALA A 5 3.42 -28.11 35.41
C ALA A 5 2.76 -28.97 36.52
N PRO A 6 2.15 -28.34 37.54
CA PRO A 6 1.34 -29.07 38.52
C PRO A 6 0.26 -29.91 37.82
N ALA A 7 0.02 -31.14 38.25
CA ALA A 7 -0.96 -32.03 37.61
C ALA A 7 -2.37 -31.41 37.46
N ALA A 8 -2.77 -30.55 38.40
CA ALA A 8 -4.04 -29.81 38.33
C ALA A 8 -4.12 -28.82 37.13
N LEU A 9 -2.98 -28.32 36.64
CA LEU A 9 -2.90 -27.50 35.44
C LEU A 9 -3.05 -28.35 34.18
N ASP A 10 -2.51 -29.57 34.16
CA ASP A 10 -2.68 -30.48 33.02
C ASP A 10 -4.13 -30.94 32.86
N ASP A 11 -4.80 -31.27 33.98
CA ASP A 11 -6.22 -31.62 33.98
C ASP A 11 -7.09 -30.44 33.48
N LEU A 12 -6.83 -29.23 33.98
CA LEU A 12 -7.52 -28.02 33.54
C LEU A 12 -7.26 -27.71 32.06
N VAL A 13 -6.02 -27.90 31.58
CA VAL A 13 -5.68 -27.73 30.16
C VAL A 13 -6.42 -28.75 29.31
N HIS A 14 -6.53 -30.01 29.75
CA HIS A 14 -7.31 -31.03 29.06
C HIS A 14 -8.80 -30.69 29.01
N GLU A 15 -9.38 -30.23 30.12
CA GLU A 15 -10.77 -29.78 30.19
C GLU A 15 -11.04 -28.59 29.24
N LEU A 16 -10.24 -27.53 29.34
CA LEU A 16 -10.38 -26.34 28.50
C LEU A 16 -10.13 -26.64 27.02
N ASN A 17 -9.20 -27.55 26.70
CA ASN A 17 -8.99 -28.03 25.34
C ASN A 17 -10.19 -28.84 24.82
N GLY A 18 -10.84 -29.63 25.67
CA GLY A 18 -12.06 -30.36 25.35
C GLY A 18 -13.25 -29.45 25.06
N GLN A 19 -13.27 -28.23 25.62
CA GLN A 19 -14.29 -27.22 25.38
C GLN A 19 -14.01 -26.34 24.14
N LYS A 20 -12.87 -26.50 23.45
CA LYS A 20 -12.55 -25.73 22.25
C LYS A 20 -13.65 -25.83 21.20
N ASN A 21 -13.98 -24.69 20.58
CA ASN A 21 -15.06 -24.49 19.62
C ASN A 21 -16.49 -24.58 20.19
N THR A 22 -16.63 -24.69 21.52
CA THR A 22 -17.93 -24.61 22.20
C THR A 22 -18.09 -23.22 22.82
N PRO A 23 -19.23 -22.53 22.65
CA PRO A 23 -19.45 -21.26 23.33
C PRO A 23 -19.47 -21.45 24.84
N GLY A 24 -18.61 -20.74 25.57
CA GLY A 24 -18.57 -20.79 27.03
C GLY A 24 -19.87 -20.31 27.68
N GLU A 25 -20.09 -20.65 28.95
CA GLU A 25 -21.32 -20.27 29.69
C GLU A 25 -21.62 -18.76 29.66
N ALA A 26 -20.58 -17.93 29.77
CA ALA A 26 -20.70 -16.48 29.70
C ALA A 26 -21.14 -15.94 28.33
N TRP A 27 -21.10 -16.77 27.28
CA TRP A 27 -21.67 -16.46 25.97
C TRP A 27 -23.15 -16.83 25.90
N GLN A 28 -23.52 -17.97 26.49
CA GLN A 28 -24.89 -18.49 26.48
C GLN A 28 -25.85 -17.62 27.30
N ASN A 29 -25.37 -17.04 28.39
CA ASN A 29 -26.18 -16.25 29.32
C ASN A 29 -26.27 -14.76 28.96
N ARG A 30 -25.82 -14.34 27.76
CA ARG A 30 -25.85 -12.93 27.38
C ARG A 30 -27.23 -12.51 26.92
N GLU A 31 -27.71 -11.39 27.47
CA GLU A 31 -28.93 -10.76 27.01
C GLU A 31 -28.76 -10.26 25.57
N VAL A 32 -29.69 -10.66 24.69
CA VAL A 32 -29.73 -10.21 23.30
C VAL A 32 -30.55 -8.93 23.22
N ILE A 33 -29.88 -7.82 22.91
CA ILE A 33 -30.47 -6.47 22.84
C ILE A 33 -30.78 -6.03 21.40
N GLY A 34 -30.42 -6.84 20.40
CA GLY A 34 -30.71 -6.52 19.01
C GLY A 34 -30.17 -7.54 18.03
N LYS A 35 -30.35 -7.23 16.75
CA LYS A 35 -29.84 -8.02 15.63
C LYS A 35 -28.94 -7.15 14.76
N GLY A 36 -27.71 -7.62 14.56
CA GLY A 36 -26.73 -7.00 13.69
C GLY A 36 -26.70 -7.70 12.33
N HIS A 37 -26.48 -6.91 11.28
CA HIS A 37 -26.19 -7.42 9.94
C HIS A 37 -24.73 -7.16 9.60
N ARG A 38 -23.96 -8.21 9.30
CA ARG A 38 -22.59 -8.07 8.78
C ARG A 38 -22.58 -8.24 7.27
N ALA A 39 -22.16 -7.19 6.56
CA ALA A 39 -21.78 -7.34 5.16
C ALA A 39 -20.49 -8.17 5.06
N ARG A 40 -20.50 -9.22 4.23
CA ARG A 40 -19.35 -10.12 4.04
C ARG A 40 -18.09 -9.34 3.67
N ALA A 41 -17.08 -9.39 4.53
CA ALA A 41 -15.68 -9.27 4.12
C ALA A 41 -14.89 -10.33 4.89
N GLY A 42 -14.73 -11.52 4.30
CA GLY A 42 -13.99 -12.60 4.92
C GLY A 42 -12.55 -12.19 5.28
N ALA A 43 -12.26 -12.22 6.57
CA ALA A 43 -10.94 -12.39 7.18
C ALA A 43 -11.14 -12.70 8.68
N GLY A 44 -10.99 -13.97 9.07
CA GLY A 44 -11.10 -14.42 10.45
C GLY A 44 -10.82 -15.93 10.56
N VAL A 45 -10.29 -16.36 11.71
CA VAL A 45 -9.77 -17.72 11.99
C VAL A 45 -10.88 -18.77 12.22
N PHE A 46 -12.15 -18.38 12.10
CA PHE A 46 -13.32 -19.28 12.22
C PHE A 46 -14.14 -19.24 10.92
N PRO A 47 -14.01 -20.22 10.01
CA PRO A 47 -14.64 -20.19 8.69
C PRO A 47 -16.07 -20.74 8.67
N GLN A 48 -16.58 -21.25 9.79
CA GLN A 48 -17.95 -21.72 9.90
C GLN A 48 -18.80 -20.69 10.63
N LEU A 49 -19.53 -19.88 9.87
CA LEU A 49 -20.90 -19.44 10.16
C LEU A 49 -21.43 -18.70 8.94
N GLN A 50 -22.70 -18.95 8.67
CA GLN A 50 -23.41 -18.69 7.43
C GLN A 50 -23.65 -17.18 7.28
N SER A 51 -24.43 -16.75 6.28
CA SER A 51 -24.85 -15.35 6.19
C SER A 51 -25.79 -15.03 7.37
N ASP A 52 -25.20 -14.70 8.51
CA ASP A 52 -25.94 -14.70 9.76
C ASP A 52 -26.16 -13.29 10.26
N THR A 53 -27.44 -12.94 10.30
CA THR A 53 -27.95 -12.00 11.29
C THR A 53 -27.45 -12.49 12.66
N PHE A 54 -26.63 -11.70 13.35
CA PHE A 54 -26.07 -12.11 14.64
C PHE A 54 -26.73 -11.31 15.76
N ASN A 55 -26.84 -11.92 16.93
CA ASN A 55 -27.37 -11.25 18.11
C ASN A 55 -26.35 -10.23 18.63
N VAL A 56 -26.78 -8.97 18.73
CA VAL A 56 -26.07 -7.94 19.50
C VAL A 56 -26.44 -8.17 20.95
N THR A 57 -25.44 -8.29 21.82
CA THR A 57 -25.65 -8.64 23.23
C THR A 57 -25.22 -7.52 24.16
N ALA A 58 -25.91 -7.39 25.30
CA ALA A 58 -25.49 -6.47 26.34
C ALA A 58 -24.16 -6.93 26.97
N PRO A 59 -23.32 -5.99 27.45
CA PRO A 59 -22.13 -6.33 28.22
C PRO A 59 -22.50 -7.14 29.47
N ALA A 60 -21.86 -8.30 29.66
CA ALA A 60 -22.18 -9.21 30.75
C ALA A 60 -21.71 -8.74 32.14
N THR A 61 -20.82 -7.74 32.21
CA THR A 61 -20.27 -7.21 33.47
C THR A 61 -20.05 -5.70 33.38
N ALA A 62 -19.95 -5.02 34.54
CA ALA A 62 -19.61 -3.60 34.60
C ALA A 62 -18.25 -3.28 33.97
N VAL A 63 -17.29 -4.19 34.10
CA VAL A 63 -15.97 -4.07 33.43
C VAL A 63 -16.13 -4.19 31.92
N ALA A 64 -16.91 -5.16 31.43
CA ALA A 64 -17.18 -5.28 29.99
C ALA A 64 -17.91 -4.04 29.45
N ALA A 65 -18.84 -3.47 30.22
CA ALA A 65 -19.54 -2.23 29.84
C ALA A 65 -18.58 -1.03 29.74
N HIS A 66 -17.60 -0.94 30.63
CA HIS A 66 -16.58 0.12 30.58
C HIS A 66 -15.74 0.10 29.30
N TRP A 67 -15.50 -1.09 28.74
CA TRP A 67 -14.72 -1.29 27.51
C TRP A 67 -15.60 -1.51 26.27
N ASP A 68 -16.90 -1.29 26.34
CA ASP A 68 -17.79 -1.49 25.20
C ASP A 68 -17.42 -0.53 24.05
N GLY A 69 -17.39 -1.07 22.83
CA GLY A 69 -16.91 -0.35 21.63
C GLY A 69 -15.38 -0.26 21.47
N TRP A 70 -14.57 -0.69 22.45
CA TRP A 70 -13.11 -0.76 22.30
C TRP A 70 -12.71 -2.06 21.60
N ASN A 71 -11.76 -1.97 20.66
CA ASN A 71 -11.29 -3.11 19.87
C ASN A 71 -9.77 -3.21 19.91
N THR A 72 -9.23 -4.41 19.99
CA THR A 72 -7.80 -4.69 19.99
C THR A 72 -7.20 -4.73 18.59
N ALA A 73 -8.03 -4.74 17.55
CA ALA A 73 -7.61 -4.83 16.16
C ALA A 73 -7.89 -3.53 15.42
N LEU A 74 -6.83 -2.75 15.18
CA LEU A 74 -6.81 -1.88 14.03
C LEU A 74 -6.52 -2.74 12.81
N LYS A 75 -7.33 -2.61 11.75
CA LYS A 75 -6.95 -3.18 10.47
C LYS A 75 -5.64 -2.50 10.06
N PRO A 76 -4.56 -3.22 9.73
CA PRO A 76 -3.36 -2.58 9.21
C PRO A 76 -3.73 -1.88 7.91
N SER A 77 -3.88 -0.55 7.98
CA SER A 77 -4.21 0.32 6.85
C SER A 77 -2.96 0.79 6.11
N HIS A 78 -1.79 0.34 6.56
CA HIS A 78 -0.49 0.69 6.00
C HIS A 78 0.32 -0.58 5.74
N GLU A 79 0.70 -0.79 4.47
CA GLU A 79 1.63 -1.83 4.06
C GLU A 79 2.92 -1.17 3.57
N PRO A 80 4.02 -1.22 4.33
CA PRO A 80 5.29 -0.65 3.89
C PRO A 80 5.88 -1.52 2.78
N ILE A 81 6.32 -0.87 1.69
CA ILE A 81 7.08 -1.53 0.62
C ILE A 81 8.56 -1.19 0.84
N VAL A 82 9.38 -2.22 1.04
CA VAL A 82 10.83 -2.07 1.19
C VAL A 82 11.49 -2.42 -0.13
N LEU A 83 12.20 -1.45 -0.71
CA LEU A 83 13.04 -1.66 -1.88
C LEU A 83 14.49 -1.90 -1.42
N ALA A 84 15.02 -3.07 -1.73
CA ALA A 84 16.42 -3.41 -1.52
C ALA A 84 17.17 -3.39 -2.85
N ARG A 85 18.43 -2.92 -2.83
CA ARG A 85 19.35 -2.99 -3.96
C ARG A 85 20.67 -3.62 -3.51
N LYS A 86 21.41 -4.22 -4.45
CA LYS A 86 22.79 -4.62 -4.20
C LYS A 86 23.62 -3.41 -3.72
N PRO A 87 24.60 -3.62 -2.83
CA PRO A 87 25.55 -2.57 -2.45
C PRO A 87 26.13 -1.90 -3.70
N ILE A 88 26.38 -0.60 -3.64
CA ILE A 88 26.96 0.13 -4.77
C ILE A 88 28.48 -0.01 -4.69
N GLU A 89 29.05 -0.72 -5.63
CA GLU A 89 30.51 -0.76 -5.84
C GLU A 89 30.86 0.15 -7.02
N GLY A 90 31.61 1.22 -6.77
CA GLY A 90 31.95 2.23 -7.79
C GLY A 90 30.77 3.17 -8.10
N THR A 91 30.27 3.13 -9.35
CA THR A 91 29.17 4.02 -9.79
C THR A 91 27.85 3.29 -9.91
N VAL A 92 26.72 4.01 -9.78
CA VAL A 92 25.38 3.45 -10.00
C VAL A 92 25.26 2.83 -11.40
N ALA A 93 25.79 3.49 -12.43
CA ALA A 93 25.76 2.98 -13.80
C ALA A 93 26.52 1.66 -13.92
N SER A 94 27.73 1.58 -13.37
CA SER A 94 28.52 0.34 -13.33
C SER A 94 27.79 -0.79 -12.62
N ASN A 95 27.16 -0.49 -11.48
CA ASN A 95 26.42 -1.47 -10.69
C ASN A 95 25.17 -2.00 -11.43
N VAL A 96 24.46 -1.11 -12.12
CA VAL A 96 23.30 -1.48 -12.95
C VAL A 96 23.72 -2.35 -14.13
N LEU A 97 24.82 -2.01 -14.81
CA LEU A 97 25.35 -2.81 -15.91
C LEU A 97 25.86 -4.18 -15.44
N ALA A 98 26.49 -4.25 -14.27
CA ALA A 98 27.03 -5.49 -13.72
C ALA A 98 25.93 -6.47 -13.27
N HIS A 99 24.83 -5.97 -12.72
CA HIS A 99 23.76 -6.81 -12.17
C HIS A 99 22.49 -6.87 -13.02
N GLY A 100 22.40 -6.07 -14.09
CA GLY A 100 21.20 -5.95 -14.93
C GLY A 100 20.00 -5.34 -14.22
N THR A 101 20.14 -4.81 -13.01
CA THR A 101 19.04 -4.24 -12.20
C THR A 101 19.54 -3.17 -11.22
N GLY A 102 18.63 -2.36 -10.67
CA GLY A 102 18.92 -1.35 -9.65
C GLY A 102 18.65 0.11 -10.05
N ALA A 103 18.26 0.35 -11.31
CA ALA A 103 17.68 1.61 -11.76
C ALA A 103 16.16 1.58 -11.58
N MET A 104 15.55 2.75 -11.36
CA MET A 104 14.09 2.91 -11.30
C MET A 104 13.60 3.69 -12.50
N ASN A 105 12.52 3.23 -13.15
CA ASN A 105 11.89 3.92 -14.26
C ASN A 105 10.96 5.05 -13.77
N THR A 106 11.56 6.08 -13.18
CA THR A 106 10.82 7.22 -12.63
C THR A 106 10.05 7.99 -13.69
N ALA A 107 10.52 7.97 -14.95
CA ALA A 107 9.85 8.62 -16.07
C ALA A 107 8.50 7.98 -16.39
N ALA A 108 8.41 6.64 -16.37
CA ALA A 108 7.17 5.91 -16.62
C ALA A 108 6.17 5.92 -15.44
N CYS A 109 6.63 6.38 -14.26
CA CYS A 109 5.88 6.36 -13.00
C CYS A 109 5.65 7.76 -12.42
N ARG A 110 5.81 8.81 -13.21
CA ARG A 110 5.51 10.19 -12.79
C ARG A 110 4.04 10.31 -12.38
N THR A 111 3.78 11.01 -11.28
CA THR A 111 2.41 11.25 -10.81
C THR A 111 1.87 12.57 -11.38
N PRO A 112 0.69 12.58 -12.02
CA PRO A 112 -0.14 13.77 -12.15
C PRO A 112 -0.95 13.96 -10.85
N PRO A 113 -1.18 15.18 -10.32
CA PRO A 113 -1.25 16.47 -11.01
C PRO A 113 -0.26 17.55 -10.50
N GLY A 114 -0.18 18.66 -11.24
CA GLY A 114 0.52 19.89 -10.85
C GLY A 114 1.74 20.27 -11.70
N ASP A 115 2.12 19.47 -12.69
CA ASP A 115 3.14 19.78 -13.70
C ASP A 115 2.79 19.04 -15.01
N PRO A 116 2.75 19.69 -16.19
CA PRO A 116 2.51 19.04 -17.47
C PRO A 116 3.47 17.87 -17.76
N GLU A 117 4.68 17.88 -17.19
CA GLU A 117 5.68 16.82 -17.36
C GLU A 117 5.60 15.73 -16.27
N GLY A 118 4.76 15.90 -15.24
CA GLY A 118 4.62 14.97 -14.11
C GLY A 118 5.75 15.02 -13.08
N ARG A 119 5.46 14.68 -11.82
CA ARG A 119 6.40 14.84 -10.69
C ARG A 119 7.23 13.58 -10.42
N TRP A 120 8.43 13.79 -9.86
CA TRP A 120 9.27 12.70 -9.34
C TRP A 120 8.66 12.12 -8.04
N PRO A 121 8.82 10.81 -7.77
CA PRO A 121 8.44 10.24 -6.48
C PRO A 121 9.30 10.83 -5.35
N ALA A 122 8.70 11.25 -4.23
CA ALA A 122 9.39 11.81 -3.07
C ALA A 122 9.26 10.89 -1.84
N ASN A 123 10.15 11.12 -0.87
CA ASN A 123 10.27 10.42 0.42
C ASN A 123 9.31 10.91 1.50
N VAL A 124 8.65 12.05 1.29
CA VAL A 124 7.60 12.58 2.17
C VAL A 124 6.28 12.49 1.43
N LEU A 125 5.29 11.89 2.09
CA LEU A 125 3.99 11.55 1.53
C LEU A 125 2.92 12.46 2.13
N LEU A 126 2.12 13.09 1.25
CA LEU A 126 0.88 13.75 1.62
C LEU A 126 -0.27 12.99 0.99
N SER A 127 -1.28 12.64 1.78
CA SER A 127 -2.54 12.11 1.27
C SER A 127 -3.52 13.26 1.05
N HIS A 128 -4.07 13.39 -0.16
CA HIS A 128 -5.27 14.21 -0.36
C HIS A 128 -6.47 13.45 0.21
N ALA A 129 -7.30 14.15 0.98
CA ALA A 129 -8.70 13.78 1.18
C ALA A 129 -9.50 14.55 0.12
N TRP A 130 -9.64 13.97 -1.06
CA TRP A 130 -10.31 14.60 -2.19
C TRP A 130 -11.81 14.72 -1.95
N ALA A 131 -12.41 15.79 -2.46
CA ALA A 131 -13.86 15.81 -2.63
C ALA A 131 -14.25 14.77 -3.71
N VAL A 132 -15.38 14.11 -3.52
CA VAL A 132 -15.93 13.14 -4.48
C VAL A 132 -17.37 13.49 -4.85
N ASP A 133 -17.78 13.16 -6.07
CA ASP A 133 -19.18 13.23 -6.47
C ASP A 133 -20.02 12.07 -5.92
N ALA A 134 -21.30 12.05 -6.27
CA ALA A 134 -22.25 11.03 -5.82
C ALA A 134 -21.88 9.60 -6.26
N ASP A 135 -21.09 9.47 -7.33
CA ASP A 135 -20.62 8.20 -7.89
C ASP A 135 -19.23 7.81 -7.35
N GLY A 136 -18.64 8.64 -6.49
CA GLY A 136 -17.34 8.41 -5.86
C GLY A 136 -16.15 8.82 -6.72
N TRP A 137 -16.35 9.58 -7.80
CA TRP A 137 -15.26 10.12 -8.62
C TRP A 137 -14.68 11.37 -7.99
N ILE A 138 -13.36 11.52 -8.10
CA ILE A 138 -12.64 12.71 -7.62
C ILE A 138 -13.11 13.94 -8.41
N VAL A 139 -13.54 14.97 -7.69
CA VAL A 139 -13.84 16.29 -8.24
C VAL A 139 -12.80 17.30 -7.79
N ASP A 140 -12.72 18.44 -8.49
CA ASP A 140 -11.81 19.52 -8.14
C ASP A 140 -12.11 20.04 -6.72
N GLY A 141 -11.18 19.78 -5.80
CA GLY A 141 -11.27 20.23 -4.42
C GLY A 141 -10.83 19.18 -3.39
N CYS A 142 -10.71 19.63 -2.15
CA CYS A 142 -10.39 18.80 -1.00
C CYS A 142 -11.50 18.93 0.05
N VAL A 143 -11.77 17.85 0.78
CA VAL A 143 -12.63 17.95 1.97
C VAL A 143 -11.90 18.70 3.10
N GLU A 144 -12.67 19.21 4.05
CA GLU A 144 -12.15 19.81 5.26
C GLU A 144 -11.24 18.82 6.02
N GLY A 145 -10.10 19.29 6.51
CA GLY A 145 -9.09 18.44 7.16
C GLY A 145 -8.13 17.70 6.23
N CYS A 146 -8.17 17.95 4.91
CA CYS A 146 -7.21 17.37 3.97
C CYS A 146 -5.75 17.78 4.31
N PRO A 147 -4.83 16.82 4.55
CA PRO A 147 -3.44 17.11 4.90
C PRO A 147 -2.68 17.96 3.87
N ALA A 148 -2.96 17.77 2.57
CA ALA A 148 -2.34 18.57 1.52
C ALA A 148 -2.90 20.01 1.48
N ALA A 149 -4.20 20.19 1.70
CA ALA A 149 -4.83 21.51 1.78
C ALA A 149 -4.40 22.27 3.05
N GLU A 150 -4.25 21.56 4.17
CA GLU A 150 -3.70 22.10 5.41
C GLU A 150 -2.26 22.57 5.22
N LEU A 151 -1.41 21.74 4.59
CA LEU A 151 -0.04 22.12 4.29
C LEU A 151 0.02 23.35 3.39
N ASP A 152 -0.79 23.41 2.34
CA ASP A 152 -0.83 24.56 1.44
C ASP A 152 -1.29 25.83 2.15
N ARG A 153 -2.26 25.72 3.05
CA ARG A 153 -2.72 26.82 3.91
C ARG A 153 -1.61 27.33 4.82
N GLN A 154 -0.88 26.42 5.46
CA GLN A 154 0.23 26.76 6.36
C GLN A 154 1.43 27.35 5.61
N SER A 155 1.76 26.80 4.45
CA SER A 155 2.91 27.23 3.66
C SER A 155 2.67 28.53 2.89
N GLY A 156 1.40 28.84 2.61
CA GLY A 156 1.02 29.89 1.68
C GLY A 156 1.50 29.61 0.24
N LEU A 157 1.44 30.65 -0.60
CA LEU A 157 1.92 30.60 -1.97
C LEU A 157 3.45 30.68 -2.02
N LEU A 158 4.08 29.61 -2.47
CA LEU A 158 5.51 29.56 -2.70
C LEU A 158 5.82 29.80 -4.18
N THR A 159 6.93 30.48 -4.46
CA THR A 159 7.48 30.65 -5.81
C THR A 159 8.72 29.78 -5.97
N SER A 160 8.76 28.94 -7.00
CA SER A 160 9.98 28.16 -7.29
C SER A 160 10.99 29.10 -7.95
N GLY A 161 12.15 29.31 -7.33
CA GLY A 161 13.23 30.08 -7.93
C GLY A 161 13.70 29.46 -9.26
N ALA A 162 13.95 30.31 -10.26
CA ALA A 162 14.58 29.90 -11.51
C ALA A 162 15.97 29.34 -11.21
N ASN A 163 16.18 28.02 -11.38
CA ASN A 163 17.51 27.43 -11.23
C ASN A 163 18.35 27.77 -12.48
N PRO A 164 19.31 28.70 -12.43
CA PRO A 164 20.10 29.07 -13.59
C PRO A 164 21.18 28.00 -13.79
N ARG A 165 21.26 27.36 -14.98
CA ARG A 165 22.49 26.64 -15.31
C ARG A 165 23.60 27.69 -15.44
N ARG A 166 24.62 27.54 -14.60
CA ARG A 166 25.91 28.23 -14.60
C ARG A 166 25.88 29.61 -13.92
N ARG A 167 26.39 29.64 -12.68
CA ARG A 167 27.11 30.81 -12.17
C ARG A 167 28.26 31.06 -13.15
N GLY A 168 28.32 32.25 -13.75
CA GLY A 168 29.45 32.68 -14.57
C GLY A 168 30.67 32.93 -13.69
N ALA A 169 31.33 31.88 -13.23
CA ALA A 169 32.68 31.97 -12.68
C ALA A 169 33.68 31.78 -13.83
N ASP A 170 34.69 32.65 -13.93
CA ASP A 170 35.81 32.45 -14.85
C ASP A 170 36.43 31.08 -14.55
N LYS A 171 36.53 30.22 -15.57
CA LYS A 171 36.82 28.80 -15.37
C LYS A 171 38.26 28.49 -14.96
N PHE A 172 39.13 29.49 -14.78
CA PHE A 172 40.50 29.26 -14.38
C PHE A 172 41.07 30.41 -13.51
N ARG A 173 41.51 30.02 -12.30
CA ARG A 173 42.45 30.65 -11.33
C ARG A 173 41.92 31.57 -10.20
N ASP A 174 42.24 31.08 -8.99
CA ASP A 174 42.61 31.72 -7.72
C ASP A 174 41.56 32.56 -6.95
N VAL A 175 41.68 32.54 -5.60
CA VAL A 175 40.73 32.98 -4.54
C VAL A 175 40.24 34.45 -4.63
N TYR A 176 40.75 35.23 -5.60
CA TYR A 176 40.45 36.66 -5.77
C TYR A 176 39.73 37.02 -7.10
N GLY A 177 39.12 36.06 -7.78
CA GLY A 177 38.38 36.32 -9.03
C GLY A 177 37.16 37.25 -8.86
N ASN A 178 37.07 38.30 -9.68
CA ASN A 178 35.94 39.24 -9.67
C ASN A 178 34.69 38.62 -10.32
N PHE A 179 33.54 38.74 -9.63
CA PHE A 179 32.24 38.29 -10.13
C PHE A 179 31.79 39.17 -11.32
N LYS A 180 31.77 38.63 -12.54
CA LYS A 180 31.37 39.36 -13.76
C LYS A 180 29.85 39.62 -13.89
N GLY A 181 29.08 39.39 -12.84
CA GLY A 181 27.63 39.57 -12.86
C GLY A 181 26.91 38.50 -13.69
N GLN A 182 25.59 38.47 -13.55
CA GLN A 182 24.69 37.61 -14.30
C GLN A 182 23.66 38.51 -14.99
N THR A 183 23.89 38.87 -16.26
CA THR A 183 23.02 39.80 -17.00
C THR A 183 21.69 39.19 -17.41
N ALA A 184 21.57 37.86 -17.47
CA ALA A 184 20.29 37.17 -17.66
C ALA A 184 20.29 35.76 -17.05
N CYS A 185 19.29 35.49 -16.21
CA CYS A 185 18.93 34.14 -15.79
C CYS A 185 17.97 33.56 -16.83
N LYS A 186 18.42 32.63 -17.68
CA LYS A 186 17.50 31.77 -18.44
C LYS A 186 17.10 30.57 -17.58
N PRO A 187 15.86 30.51 -17.05
CA PRO A 187 15.39 29.35 -16.30
C PRO A 187 15.38 28.10 -17.19
N ILE A 188 15.88 26.98 -16.65
CA ILE A 188 15.67 25.65 -17.25
C ILE A 188 14.39 25.00 -16.71
N ARG A 189 13.92 25.45 -15.55
CA ARG A 189 12.63 25.06 -14.96
C ARG A 189 11.73 26.28 -14.93
N GLY A 190 10.52 26.15 -15.46
CA GLY A 190 9.51 27.20 -15.41
C GLY A 190 9.35 27.73 -13.98
N ALA A 191 9.37 29.06 -13.84
CA ALA A 191 9.05 29.69 -12.56
C ALA A 191 7.56 29.48 -12.30
N ASN A 192 7.22 28.51 -11.44
CA ASN A 192 5.83 28.20 -11.12
C ASN A 192 5.51 28.70 -9.69
N SER A 193 4.26 29.11 -9.45
CA SER A 193 3.73 29.48 -8.12
C SER A 193 2.70 28.45 -7.64
N GLY A 194 2.56 28.25 -6.33
CA GLY A 194 1.65 27.27 -5.74
C GLY A 194 2.00 26.91 -4.30
N GLY A 195 1.09 26.22 -3.60
CA GLY A 195 1.32 25.74 -2.23
C GLY A 195 2.43 24.69 -2.11
N ALA A 196 2.91 24.43 -0.89
CA ALA A 196 4.02 23.51 -0.64
C ALA A 196 3.71 22.05 -0.98
N SER A 197 2.44 21.65 -0.99
CA SER A 197 1.99 20.30 -1.35
C SER A 197 2.50 19.90 -2.74
N ARG A 198 2.65 20.85 -3.66
CA ARG A 198 3.21 20.60 -5.00
C ARG A 198 4.59 19.96 -4.96
N PHE A 199 5.41 20.21 -3.94
CA PHE A 199 6.76 19.64 -3.86
C PHE A 199 6.76 18.16 -3.46
N TYR A 200 5.61 17.63 -3.03
CA TYR A 200 5.43 16.25 -2.63
C TYR A 200 4.46 15.56 -3.60
N PRO A 201 4.72 14.32 -4.03
CA PRO A 201 3.73 13.58 -4.79
C PRO A 201 2.53 13.33 -3.88
N VAL A 202 1.36 13.73 -4.34
CA VAL A 202 0.13 13.36 -3.65
C VAL A 202 -0.27 11.97 -4.07
N PHE A 203 -0.53 11.11 -3.08
CA PHE A 203 -0.66 9.68 -3.25
C PHE A 203 -1.70 9.29 -4.32
N ARG A 204 -1.33 8.35 -5.21
CA ARG A 204 -2.30 7.47 -5.88
C ARG A 204 -2.76 6.45 -4.85
N TYR A 205 -3.79 6.81 -4.09
CA TYR A 205 -4.44 5.86 -3.19
C TYR A 205 -4.95 4.67 -3.97
N GLN A 206 -4.38 3.50 -3.71
CA GLN A 206 -4.91 2.25 -4.22
C GLN A 206 -5.66 1.55 -3.10
N ALA A 207 -6.99 1.60 -3.19
CA ALA A 207 -7.87 0.85 -2.31
C ALA A 207 -7.61 -0.65 -2.41
N LYS A 208 -8.02 -1.41 -1.39
CA LYS A 208 -7.99 -2.88 -1.41
C LYS A 208 -8.62 -3.42 -2.70
N ALA A 209 -8.07 -4.52 -3.21
CA ALA A 209 -8.57 -5.19 -4.41
C ALA A 209 -10.11 -5.36 -4.32
N PRO A 210 -10.90 -4.84 -5.28
CA PRO A 210 -12.34 -5.00 -5.31
C PRO A 210 -12.72 -6.48 -5.46
N THR A 211 -13.99 -6.81 -5.18
CA THR A 211 -14.47 -8.21 -5.28
C THR A 211 -14.25 -8.81 -6.67
N SER A 212 -14.37 -8.00 -7.73
CA SER A 212 -14.11 -8.40 -9.13
C SER A 212 -12.69 -8.91 -9.37
N GLU A 213 -11.70 -8.38 -8.64
CA GLU A 213 -10.30 -8.79 -8.76
C GLU A 213 -9.99 -10.06 -7.96
N ARG A 214 -10.89 -10.57 -7.11
CA ARG A 214 -10.59 -11.70 -6.21
C ARG A 214 -11.08 -13.02 -6.81
N PRO A 215 -10.17 -13.91 -7.23
CA PRO A 215 -10.57 -15.23 -7.70
C PRO A 215 -11.21 -16.03 -6.55
N ARG A 216 -12.12 -16.93 -6.92
CA ARG A 216 -12.82 -17.82 -5.99
C ARG A 216 -12.90 -19.19 -6.65
N LEU A 217 -12.53 -20.24 -5.91
CA LEU A 217 -12.70 -21.63 -6.37
C LEU A 217 -14.17 -22.08 -6.18
N PRO A 218 -14.62 -23.13 -6.90
CA PRO A 218 -15.99 -23.63 -6.80
C PRO A 218 -16.44 -24.04 -5.39
N ASP A 219 -15.51 -24.51 -4.57
CA ASP A 219 -15.71 -24.88 -3.16
C ASP A 219 -15.85 -23.66 -2.21
N GLY A 220 -15.71 -22.45 -2.75
CA GLY A 220 -15.80 -21.20 -2.00
C GLY A 220 -14.46 -20.66 -1.49
N THR A 221 -13.35 -21.36 -1.71
CA THR A 221 -12.01 -20.96 -1.26
C THR A 221 -11.60 -19.61 -1.87
N VAL A 222 -11.06 -18.74 -1.01
CA VAL A 222 -10.59 -17.38 -1.35
C VAL A 222 -9.30 -17.05 -0.60
N HIS A 223 -8.47 -16.22 -1.21
CA HIS A 223 -7.29 -15.68 -0.53
C HIS A 223 -7.65 -14.40 0.26
N PRO A 224 -7.23 -14.26 1.53
CA PRO A 224 -7.62 -13.12 2.36
C PRO A 224 -6.93 -11.81 1.97
N THR A 225 -5.70 -11.90 1.46
CA THR A 225 -4.76 -10.77 1.28
C THR A 225 -4.43 -10.51 -0.20
N VAL A 226 -5.45 -10.56 -1.08
CA VAL A 226 -5.30 -10.21 -2.51
C VAL A 226 -4.85 -8.76 -2.68
N LYS A 227 -3.74 -8.57 -3.40
CA LYS A 227 -3.24 -7.23 -3.75
C LYS A 227 -3.98 -6.66 -4.95
N PRO A 228 -4.20 -5.34 -5.03
CA PRO A 228 -4.83 -4.71 -6.19
C PRO A 228 -3.93 -4.76 -7.42
N VAL A 229 -4.48 -5.12 -8.57
CA VAL A 229 -3.72 -5.21 -9.84
C VAL A 229 -3.09 -3.87 -10.20
N ALA A 230 -3.82 -2.78 -10.03
CA ALA A 230 -3.34 -1.43 -10.35
C ALA A 230 -2.10 -1.00 -9.55
N LEU A 231 -1.95 -1.44 -8.29
CA LEU A 231 -0.74 -1.21 -7.50
C LEU A 231 0.43 -2.03 -8.06
N MET A 232 0.19 -3.32 -8.32
CA MET A 232 1.25 -4.20 -8.81
C MET A 232 1.75 -3.79 -10.19
N ARG A 233 0.87 -3.31 -11.08
CA ARG A 233 1.26 -2.75 -12.39
C ARG A 233 2.20 -1.56 -12.25
N TRP A 234 1.92 -0.67 -11.29
CA TRP A 234 2.78 0.48 -11.03
C TRP A 234 4.17 0.06 -10.52
N LEU A 235 4.23 -0.91 -9.60
CA LEU A 235 5.49 -1.44 -9.06
C LEU A 235 6.32 -2.15 -10.14
N VAL A 236 5.67 -3.00 -10.94
CA VAL A 236 6.32 -3.73 -12.03
C VAL A 236 6.92 -2.74 -13.03
N ARG A 237 6.16 -1.73 -13.48
CA ARG A 237 6.66 -0.71 -14.40
C ARG A 237 7.81 0.11 -13.82
N LEU A 238 7.77 0.38 -12.52
CA LEU A 238 8.79 1.19 -11.83
C LEU A 238 10.13 0.46 -11.72
N LEU A 239 10.10 -0.85 -11.43
CA LEU A 239 11.25 -1.60 -10.97
C LEU A 239 11.82 -2.57 -12.02
N THR A 240 11.01 -3.01 -12.97
CA THR A 240 11.43 -4.02 -13.93
C THR A 240 12.17 -3.35 -15.09
N PRO A 241 13.43 -3.73 -15.36
CA PRO A 241 14.15 -3.21 -16.52
C PRO A 241 13.52 -3.72 -17.82
N PRO A 242 13.78 -3.08 -18.98
CA PRO A 242 13.42 -3.64 -20.28
C PRO A 242 13.91 -5.08 -20.41
N ASP A 243 13.06 -5.95 -20.96
CA ASP A 243 13.30 -7.40 -21.09
C ASP A 243 13.60 -8.12 -19.76
N GLY A 244 13.26 -7.50 -18.63
CA GLY A 244 13.46 -8.04 -17.29
C GLY A 244 12.39 -9.05 -16.87
N LEU A 245 12.80 -9.98 -16.01
CA LEU A 245 11.91 -10.97 -15.38
C LEU A 245 11.41 -10.48 -14.02
N VAL A 246 10.10 -10.53 -13.81
CA VAL A 246 9.46 -10.33 -12.49
C VAL A 246 9.39 -11.65 -11.74
N LEU A 247 10.09 -11.77 -10.61
CA LEU A 247 10.00 -12.94 -9.72
C LEU A 247 9.12 -12.64 -8.52
N ASP A 248 8.06 -13.43 -8.32
CA ASP A 248 7.22 -13.40 -7.12
C ASP A 248 7.31 -14.74 -6.36
N PRO A 249 8.13 -14.83 -5.30
CA PRO A 249 8.28 -16.07 -4.53
C PRO A 249 7.07 -16.39 -3.64
N PHE A 250 6.09 -15.47 -3.54
CA PHE A 250 4.87 -15.62 -2.75
C PHE A 250 3.66 -15.17 -3.57
N ALA A 251 3.47 -15.83 -4.71
CA ALA A 251 2.55 -15.40 -5.75
C ALA A 251 1.10 -15.24 -5.26
N GLY A 252 0.67 -15.99 -4.24
CA GLY A 252 -0.68 -15.93 -3.69
C GLY A 252 -1.71 -16.18 -4.79
N THR A 253 -2.60 -15.21 -5.03
CA THR A 253 -3.56 -15.29 -6.15
C THR A 253 -2.99 -14.83 -7.49
N GLY A 254 -1.70 -14.57 -7.62
CA GLY A 254 -1.04 -14.20 -8.87
C GLY A 254 -1.21 -12.74 -9.30
N THR A 255 -1.45 -11.79 -8.38
CA THR A 255 -1.66 -10.37 -8.75
C THR A 255 -0.42 -9.81 -9.47
N THR A 256 0.76 -10.12 -8.98
CA THR A 256 2.05 -9.65 -9.53
C THR A 256 2.27 -10.16 -10.95
N LEU A 257 1.96 -11.44 -11.19
CA LEU A 257 2.14 -12.09 -12.49
C LEU A 257 1.14 -11.56 -13.52
N GLU A 258 -0.11 -11.34 -13.13
CA GLU A 258 -1.11 -10.68 -13.98
C GLU A 258 -0.68 -9.26 -14.34
N ALA A 259 -0.16 -8.51 -13.36
CA ALA A 259 0.37 -7.18 -13.58
C ALA A 259 1.59 -7.18 -14.54
N ALA A 260 2.51 -8.13 -14.40
CA ALA A 260 3.64 -8.26 -15.31
C ALA A 260 3.21 -8.52 -16.75
N ARG A 261 2.30 -9.48 -16.95
CA ARG A 261 1.70 -9.76 -18.26
C ARG A 261 1.03 -8.52 -18.87
N LEU A 262 0.26 -7.78 -18.08
CA LEU A 262 -0.43 -6.54 -18.49
C LEU A 262 0.53 -5.41 -18.88
N GLU A 263 1.72 -5.39 -18.30
CA GLU A 263 2.77 -4.40 -18.58
C GLU A 263 3.78 -4.90 -19.64
N GLY A 264 3.60 -6.11 -20.17
CA GLY A 264 4.45 -6.69 -21.21
C GLY A 264 5.78 -7.26 -20.71
N PHE A 265 5.89 -7.60 -19.42
CA PHE A 265 7.09 -8.22 -18.84
C PHE A 265 6.91 -9.73 -18.64
N ASP A 266 8.02 -10.46 -18.76
CA ASP A 266 8.09 -11.85 -18.34
C ASP A 266 7.96 -11.96 -16.82
N SER A 267 7.38 -13.05 -16.34
CA SER A 267 7.24 -13.29 -14.90
C SER A 267 7.30 -14.75 -14.51
N MET A 268 7.74 -14.99 -13.28
CA MET A 268 7.78 -16.30 -12.64
C MET A 268 7.23 -16.18 -11.22
N GLY A 269 6.34 -17.10 -10.85
CA GLY A 269 5.74 -17.15 -9.53
C GLY A 269 5.96 -18.48 -8.83
N VAL A 270 6.14 -18.42 -7.51
CA VAL A 270 6.14 -19.58 -6.62
C VAL A 270 5.04 -19.40 -5.59
N GLU A 271 4.25 -20.45 -5.36
CA GLU A 271 3.23 -20.48 -4.31
C GLU A 271 3.26 -21.85 -3.64
N ALA A 272 3.33 -21.86 -2.31
CA ALA A 272 3.50 -23.07 -1.53
C ALA A 272 2.17 -23.80 -1.31
N LYS A 273 1.05 -23.07 -1.21
CA LYS A 273 -0.26 -23.66 -0.95
C LYS A 273 -0.98 -24.00 -2.25
N ALA A 274 -1.33 -25.27 -2.42
CA ALA A 274 -2.00 -25.77 -3.63
C ALA A 274 -3.29 -24.99 -3.96
N GLU A 275 -4.11 -24.70 -2.96
CA GLU A 275 -5.36 -23.93 -3.14
C GLU A 275 -5.12 -22.49 -3.66
N TYR A 276 -3.99 -21.88 -3.29
CA TYR A 276 -3.63 -20.53 -3.72
C TYR A 276 -2.97 -20.56 -5.10
N ALA A 277 -2.15 -21.57 -5.37
CA ALA A 277 -1.64 -21.84 -6.71
C ALA A 277 -2.78 -22.06 -7.71
N GLU A 278 -3.85 -22.76 -7.33
CA GLU A 278 -5.02 -22.94 -8.17
C GLU A 278 -5.76 -21.62 -8.44
N LEU A 279 -5.96 -20.78 -7.41
CA LEU A 279 -6.50 -19.43 -7.58
C LEU A 279 -5.63 -18.57 -8.53
N CYS A 280 -4.30 -18.70 -8.42
CA CYS A 280 -3.34 -18.05 -9.32
C CYS A 280 -3.52 -18.52 -10.76
N CYS A 281 -3.55 -19.84 -11.00
CA CYS A 281 -3.81 -20.41 -12.33
C CYS A 281 -5.16 -19.94 -12.89
N LEU A 282 -6.22 -19.92 -12.07
CA LEU A 282 -7.54 -19.45 -12.47
C LEU A 282 -7.52 -17.97 -12.91
N ARG A 283 -6.76 -17.12 -12.20
CA ARG A 283 -6.58 -15.71 -12.61
C ARG A 283 -5.83 -15.61 -13.93
N LEU A 284 -4.71 -16.32 -14.08
CA LEU A 284 -3.83 -16.20 -15.25
C LEU A 284 -4.42 -16.78 -16.54
N ARG A 285 -5.34 -17.74 -16.43
CA ARG A 285 -6.10 -18.29 -17.57
C ARG A 285 -7.14 -17.33 -18.13
N ARG A 286 -7.44 -16.23 -17.44
CA ARG A 286 -8.39 -15.23 -17.95
C ARG A 286 -7.75 -14.42 -19.06
N ASP A 287 -8.49 -14.25 -20.15
CA ASP A 287 -8.11 -13.33 -21.20
C ASP A 287 -7.93 -11.92 -20.64
N VAL A 288 -6.88 -11.25 -21.10
CA VAL A 288 -6.65 -9.84 -20.79
C VAL A 288 -7.73 -9.04 -21.50
N ARG A 289 -8.54 -8.30 -20.75
CA ARG A 289 -9.43 -7.28 -21.32
C ARG A 289 -8.69 -5.97 -21.51
#